data_AF-A0A5Q0JY93-F1
#
_entry.id   AF-A0A5Q0JY93-F1
#
_cell.length_a   1.000
_cell.length_b   1.000
_cell.length_c   1.000
_cell.angle_alpha   90.00
_cell.angle_beta   90.00
_cell.angle_gamma   90.00
#
_symmetry.space_group_name_H-M   'P 1'
#
loop_
_entity.id
_entity.type
_entity.pdbx_description
1 polymer ?
#
loop_
_entity_poly.entity_id
_entity_poly.type
_entity_poly.pdbx_seq_one_letter_code
_entity_poly.pdbx_strand_id
1 'polypeptide(L)'
;MPCLFGQVKIGYDCVKILEDEDHIFNELTNPCAKDIFSEIENALFIEQYMGQYVGAIGYSLYEWDKEYGTGGSLGWSYYKSMAWGGLFQTDPNTGLITSETDAFKELEPNANNRQDIADIVVNELKNNSDAKGTKCN
;
A
#
# COMPACT_ATOMS: atom_id res chain seq x y z
N MET A 1 31.75 1.70 -27.82
CA MET A 1 31.69 0.32 -27.28
C MET A 1 30.28 0.04 -26.75
N PRO A 2 29.69 -1.12 -27.07
CA PRO A 2 28.46 -1.59 -26.44
C PRO A 2 28.75 -2.14 -25.02
N CYS A 3 27.83 -1.97 -24.08
CA CYS A 3 27.95 -2.50 -22.73
C CYS A 3 27.70 -4.02 -22.71
N LEU A 4 28.26 -4.71 -21.71
CA LEU A 4 28.04 -6.15 -21.52
C LEU A 4 26.63 -6.42 -21.00
N PHE A 5 26.15 -7.64 -21.21
CA PHE A 5 24.84 -8.10 -20.72
C PHE A 5 24.74 -7.91 -19.19
N GLY A 6 23.67 -7.28 -18.70
CA GLY A 6 23.52 -6.91 -17.28
C GLY A 6 24.12 -5.54 -16.90
N GLN A 7 24.51 -4.72 -17.88
CA GLN A 7 24.96 -3.34 -17.67
C GLN A 7 24.09 -2.35 -18.43
N VAL A 8 23.82 -1.20 -17.80
CA VAL A 8 23.11 -0.07 -18.42
C VAL A 8 24.11 1.00 -18.80
N LYS A 9 23.94 1.58 -20.00
CA LYS A 9 24.81 2.65 -20.50
C LYS A 9 24.30 4.01 -20.00
N ILE A 10 25.13 4.72 -19.24
CA ILE A 10 24.85 6.09 -18.79
C ILE A 10 25.99 6.98 -19.30
N GLY A 11 25.71 7.80 -20.32
CA GLY A 11 26.73 8.59 -21.00
C GLY A 11 27.74 7.71 -21.76
N TYR A 12 29.02 7.82 -21.38
CA TYR A 12 30.10 7.02 -21.98
C TYR A 12 30.47 5.77 -21.16
N ASP A 13 29.91 5.62 -19.95
CA ASP A 13 30.23 4.54 -19.02
C ASP A 13 29.15 3.46 -18.98
N CYS A 14 29.57 2.24 -18.65
CA CYS A 14 28.71 1.07 -18.47
C CYS A 14 28.64 0.72 -16.98
N VAL A 15 27.46 0.87 -16.37
CA VAL A 15 27.23 0.62 -14.94
C VAL A 15 26.65 -0.79 -14.77
N LYS A 16 27.22 -1.58 -13.84
CA LYS A 16 26.75 -2.93 -13.50
C LYS A 16 25.70 -2.80 -12.39
N ILE A 17 24.48 -3.26 -12.65
CA ILE A 17 23.45 -3.34 -11.62
C ILE A 17 23.71 -4.65 -10.85
N LEU A 18 24.10 -4.55 -9.59
CA LEU A 18 24.21 -5.70 -8.69
C LEU A 18 22.84 -5.90 -8.05
N GLU A 19 22.18 -7.01 -8.38
CA GLU A 19 20.99 -7.47 -7.67
C GLU A 19 21.44 -8.10 -6.35
N ASP A 20 21.59 -7.28 -5.31
CA ASP A 20 21.55 -7.73 -3.92
C ASP A 20 20.37 -7.00 -3.25
N GLU A 21 19.54 -7.77 -2.55
CA GLU A 21 18.22 -7.38 -2.08
C GLU A 21 18.24 -6.06 -1.26
N ASP A 22 17.36 -5.15 -1.66
CA ASP A 22 16.89 -3.93 -0.99
C ASP A 22 17.79 -2.69 -0.88
N HIS A 23 18.99 -2.65 -1.47
CA HIS A 23 19.83 -1.45 -1.40
C HIS A 23 20.44 -1.03 -2.75
N ILE A 24 19.96 0.10 -3.29
CA ILE A 24 20.60 0.79 -4.42
C ILE A 24 21.88 1.46 -3.91
N PHE A 25 23.04 0.82 -4.11
CA PHE A 25 24.33 1.44 -3.81
C PHE A 25 24.67 2.50 -4.87
N ASN A 26 24.52 3.77 -4.53
CA ASN A 26 24.92 4.87 -5.39
C ASN A 26 26.44 5.15 -5.28
N GLU A 27 27.24 4.58 -6.18
CA GLU A 27 28.67 4.91 -6.33
C GLU A 27 28.93 6.16 -7.20
N LEU A 28 27.89 6.87 -7.63
CA LEU A 28 28.08 8.04 -8.50
C LEU A 28 28.64 9.21 -7.70
N THR A 29 29.85 9.62 -8.06
CA THR A 29 30.52 10.84 -7.59
C THR A 29 29.93 12.12 -8.20
N ASN A 30 28.93 11.99 -9.08
CA ASN A 30 28.30 13.12 -9.75
C ASN A 30 27.25 13.78 -8.82
N PRO A 31 27.46 15.04 -8.38
CA PRO A 31 26.53 15.71 -7.48
C PRO A 31 25.13 15.92 -8.08
N CYS A 32 24.99 16.02 -9.41
CA CYS A 32 23.69 16.15 -10.07
C CYS A 32 22.88 14.83 -10.09
N ALA A 33 23.53 13.68 -9.95
CA ALA A 33 22.83 12.40 -9.86
C ALA A 33 22.32 12.14 -8.43
N LYS A 34 23.04 12.65 -7.42
CA LYS A 34 22.71 12.45 -6.00
C LYS A 34 21.30 12.89 -5.64
N ASP A 35 20.85 14.04 -6.15
CA ASP A 35 19.50 14.56 -5.85
C ASP A 35 18.40 13.64 -6.40
N ILE A 36 18.60 13.05 -7.59
CA ILE A 36 17.69 12.07 -8.18
C ILE A 36 17.63 10.80 -7.33
N PHE A 37 18.78 10.29 -6.87
CA PHE A 37 18.80 9.10 -6.00
C PHE A 37 18.16 9.36 -4.64
N SER A 38 18.37 10.54 -4.04
CA SER A 38 17.71 10.89 -2.78
C SER A 38 16.19 11.04 -2.93
N GLU A 39 15.69 11.55 -4.06
CA GLU A 39 14.26 11.56 -4.35
C GLU A 39 13.68 10.15 -4.50
N ILE A 40 14.41 9.24 -5.17
CA ILE A 40 14.01 7.83 -5.33
C ILE A 40 14.02 7.07 -4.00
N GLU A 41 15.06 7.23 -3.18
CA GLU A 41 15.14 6.65 -1.83
C GLU A 41 14.01 7.17 -0.93
N ASN A 42 13.69 8.47 -1.02
CA ASN A 42 12.60 9.06 -0.26
C ASN A 42 11.22 8.54 -0.73
N ALA A 43 11.01 8.36 -2.03
CA ALA A 43 9.76 7.79 -2.55
C ALA A 43 9.55 6.36 -2.06
N LEU A 44 10.59 5.51 -2.18
CA LEU A 44 10.59 4.13 -1.69
C LEU A 44 10.36 4.05 -0.17
N PHE A 45 10.98 4.97 0.57
CA PHE A 45 10.79 5.09 2.02
C PHE A 45 9.36 5.52 2.36
N ILE A 46 8.76 6.46 1.64
CA ILE A 46 7.37 6.88 1.89
C ILE A 46 6.41 5.70 1.68
N GLU A 47 6.55 4.94 0.59
CA GLU A 47 5.70 3.77 0.29
C GLU A 47 5.76 2.70 1.39
N GLN A 48 6.97 2.34 1.85
CA GLN A 48 7.14 1.36 2.93
C GLN A 48 6.48 1.80 4.25
N TYR A 49 6.52 3.09 4.57
CA TYR A 49 5.93 3.63 5.79
C TYR A 49 4.41 3.80 5.70
N MET A 50 3.86 4.01 4.50
CA MET A 50 2.41 4.08 4.30
C MET A 50 1.73 2.77 4.71
N GLY A 51 2.35 1.62 4.40
CA GLY A 51 1.85 0.31 4.85
C GLY A 51 1.79 0.19 6.38
N GLN A 52 2.84 0.63 7.07
CA GLN A 52 2.88 0.65 8.53
C GLN A 52 1.87 1.62 9.12
N TYR A 53 1.68 2.77 8.49
CA TYR A 53 0.72 3.79 8.92
C TYR A 53 -0.73 3.30 8.81
N VAL A 54 -1.09 2.67 7.68
CA VAL A 54 -2.42 2.05 7.51
C VAL A 54 -2.62 0.91 8.51
N GLY A 55 -1.58 0.11 8.78
CA GLY A 55 -1.60 -0.89 9.84
C GLY A 55 -1.85 -0.29 11.23
N ALA A 56 -1.21 0.83 11.55
CA ALA A 56 -1.39 1.54 12.81
C ALA A 56 -2.82 2.10 12.96
N ILE A 57 -3.42 2.62 11.88
CA ILE A 57 -4.84 3.03 11.87
C ILE A 57 -5.73 1.82 12.21
N GLY A 58 -5.52 0.67 11.56
CA GLY A 58 -6.27 -0.55 11.86
C GLY A 58 -6.13 -0.98 13.32
N TYR A 59 -4.91 -0.90 13.88
CA TYR A 59 -4.65 -1.22 15.28
C TYR A 59 -5.35 -0.26 16.24
N SER A 60 -5.32 1.05 15.95
CA SER A 60 -6.04 2.05 16.75
C SER A 60 -7.55 1.82 16.74
N LEU A 61 -8.12 1.43 15.58
CA LEU A 61 -9.54 1.07 15.48
C LEU A 61 -9.88 -0.17 16.33
N TYR A 62 -9.01 -1.19 16.29
CA TYR A 62 -9.17 -2.41 17.09
C TYR A 62 -9.14 -2.13 18.60
N GLU A 63 -8.16 -1.36 19.07
CA GLU A 63 -8.06 -1.01 20.49
C GLU A 63 -9.22 -0.12 20.95
N TRP A 64 -9.68 0.80 20.11
CA TRP A 64 -10.89 1.57 20.41
C TRP A 64 -12.13 0.66 20.51
N ASP A 65 -12.32 -0.28 19.58
CA ASP A 65 -13.46 -1.20 19.62
C ASP A 65 -13.44 -2.13 20.85
N LYS A 66 -12.24 -2.49 21.33
CA LYS A 66 -12.09 -3.25 22.59
C LYS A 66 -12.63 -2.51 23.80
N GLU A 67 -12.41 -1.20 23.88
CA GLU A 67 -12.81 -0.40 25.03
C GLU A 67 -14.23 0.14 24.94
N TYR A 68 -14.69 0.49 23.72
CA TYR A 68 -15.91 1.27 23.53
C TYR A 68 -16.94 0.62 22.59
N GLY A 69 -16.57 -0.46 21.90
CA GLY A 69 -17.39 -1.09 20.87
C GLY A 69 -17.74 -2.54 21.20
N THR A 70 -17.44 -3.44 20.28
CA THR A 70 -17.81 -4.86 20.36
C THR A 70 -16.86 -5.71 21.20
N GLY A 71 -15.86 -5.11 21.84
CA GLY A 71 -14.82 -5.83 22.56
C GLY A 71 -13.72 -6.39 21.64
N GLY A 72 -13.56 -5.86 20.44
CA GLY A 72 -12.57 -6.32 19.46
C GLY A 72 -13.01 -7.58 18.68
N SER A 73 -14.29 -7.94 18.72
CA SER A 73 -14.77 -9.25 18.26
C SER A 73 -14.97 -9.37 16.73
N LEU A 74 -14.85 -8.27 15.99
CA LEU A 74 -15.04 -8.23 14.53
C LEU A 74 -13.87 -8.83 13.72
N GLY A 75 -12.77 -9.17 14.39
CA GLY A 75 -11.58 -9.79 13.79
C GLY A 75 -10.63 -8.79 13.12
N TRP A 76 -9.35 -9.13 13.07
CA TRP A 76 -8.30 -8.23 12.55
C TRP A 76 -8.52 -7.82 11.08
N SER A 77 -9.04 -8.73 10.25
CA SER A 77 -9.31 -8.44 8.84
C SER A 77 -10.29 -7.29 8.66
N TYR A 78 -11.29 -7.18 9.54
CA TYR A 78 -12.25 -6.08 9.52
C TYR A 78 -11.56 -4.74 9.78
N TYR A 79 -10.81 -4.61 10.88
CA TYR A 79 -10.14 -3.36 11.25
C TYR A 79 -9.06 -2.95 10.23
N LYS A 80 -8.29 -3.93 9.73
CA LYS A 80 -7.35 -3.71 8.62
C LYS A 80 -8.12 -3.12 7.43
N SER A 81 -9.21 -3.76 6.99
CA SER A 81 -9.96 -3.33 5.80
C SER A 81 -10.53 -1.91 5.93
N MET A 82 -11.04 -1.55 7.10
CA MET A 82 -11.54 -0.19 7.34
C MET A 82 -10.43 0.88 7.24
N ALA A 83 -9.19 0.53 7.57
CA ALA A 83 -8.05 1.44 7.40
C ALA A 83 -7.68 1.65 5.91
N TRP A 84 -7.98 0.69 5.03
CA TRP A 84 -7.71 0.78 3.58
C TRP A 84 -8.80 1.51 2.78
N GLY A 85 -9.97 1.80 3.37
CA GLY A 85 -11.16 2.28 2.65
C GLY A 85 -11.00 3.57 1.83
N GLY A 86 -9.92 4.33 2.03
CA GLY A 86 -9.60 5.55 1.27
C GLY A 86 -8.71 5.34 0.04
N LEU A 87 -8.28 4.11 -0.26
CA LEU A 87 -7.23 3.83 -1.24
C LEU A 87 -7.73 3.18 -2.56
N PHE A 88 -9.04 3.03 -2.70
CA PHE A 88 -9.71 2.50 -3.88
C PHE A 88 -11.08 3.17 -4.09
N GLN A 89 -11.65 3.00 -5.28
CA GLN A 89 -13.03 3.34 -5.60
C GLN A 89 -13.77 2.10 -6.06
N THR A 90 -15.03 1.97 -5.69
CA THR A 90 -15.91 0.87 -6.12
C THR A 90 -17.06 1.39 -6.96
N ASP A 91 -17.57 0.53 -7.84
CA ASP A 91 -18.88 0.75 -8.45
C ASP A 91 -19.95 0.57 -7.36
N PRO A 92 -20.76 1.60 -7.08
CA PRO A 92 -21.76 1.53 -6.02
C PRO A 92 -22.81 0.44 -6.26
N ASN A 93 -23.06 0.03 -7.51
CA ASN A 93 -24.04 -1.00 -7.84
C ASN A 93 -23.49 -2.40 -7.58
N THR A 94 -22.28 -2.68 -8.07
CA THR A 94 -21.69 -4.02 -8.05
C THR A 94 -20.78 -4.27 -6.84
N GLY A 95 -20.24 -3.23 -6.22
CA GLY A 95 -19.22 -3.34 -5.16
C GLY A 95 -17.81 -3.64 -5.68
N LEU A 96 -17.66 -3.86 -6.99
CA LEU A 96 -16.37 -4.14 -7.61
C LEU A 96 -15.49 -2.90 -7.65
N ILE A 97 -14.19 -3.11 -7.46
CA ILE A 97 -13.19 -2.06 -7.58
C ILE A 97 -13.18 -1.53 -9.02
N THR A 98 -13.30 -0.20 -9.17
CA THR A 98 -13.24 0.52 -10.45
C THR A 98 -11.92 1.26 -10.64
N SER A 99 -11.28 1.68 -9.54
CA SER A 99 -9.95 2.25 -9.54
C SER A 99 -9.22 1.98 -8.22
N GLU A 100 -7.90 1.88 -8.28
CA GLU A 100 -7.01 1.64 -7.13
C GLU A 100 -5.85 2.61 -7.21
N THR A 101 -5.37 3.09 -6.07
CA THR A 101 -4.09 3.80 -6.00
C THR A 101 -2.93 2.82 -6.21
N ASP A 102 -1.80 3.29 -6.73
CA ASP A 102 -0.64 2.42 -6.91
C ASP A 102 -0.06 1.95 -5.58
N ALA A 103 -0.11 2.80 -4.54
CA ALA A 103 0.22 2.42 -3.17
C ALA A 103 -0.63 1.24 -2.65
N PHE A 104 -1.93 1.16 -3.01
CA PHE A 104 -2.76 0.03 -2.59
C PHE A 104 -2.30 -1.28 -3.23
N LYS A 105 -1.93 -1.25 -4.52
CA LYS A 105 -1.45 -2.43 -5.25
C LYS A 105 -0.07 -2.87 -4.77
N GLU A 106 0.78 -1.92 -4.41
CA GLU A 106 2.11 -2.21 -3.89
C GLU A 106 2.04 -2.85 -2.50
N LEU A 107 1.21 -2.28 -1.61
CA LEU A 107 1.11 -2.74 -0.23
C LEU A 107 0.25 -3.99 -0.05
N GLU A 108 -0.69 -4.25 -0.97
CA GLU A 108 -1.46 -5.50 -1.05
C GLU A 108 -1.44 -6.03 -2.50
N PRO A 109 -0.37 -6.73 -2.92
CA PRO A 109 -0.20 -7.19 -4.30
C PRO A 109 -1.28 -8.17 -4.79
N ASN A 110 -1.92 -8.87 -3.86
CA ASN A 110 -2.95 -9.86 -4.18
C ASN A 110 -4.29 -9.18 -4.49
N ALA A 111 -4.74 -9.28 -5.74
CA ALA A 111 -5.99 -8.68 -6.19
C ALA A 111 -7.24 -9.24 -5.49
N ASN A 112 -7.25 -10.51 -5.10
CA ASN A 112 -8.37 -11.10 -4.37
C ASN A 112 -8.45 -10.50 -2.96
N ASN A 113 -7.31 -10.38 -2.26
CA ASN A 113 -7.27 -9.73 -0.95
C ASN A 113 -7.75 -8.27 -1.02
N ARG A 114 -7.39 -7.55 -2.09
CA ARG A 114 -7.87 -6.18 -2.31
C ARG A 114 -9.38 -6.13 -2.51
N GLN A 115 -9.94 -7.08 -3.27
CA GLN A 115 -11.38 -7.18 -3.43
C GLN A 115 -12.08 -7.56 -2.11
N ASP A 116 -11.51 -8.48 -1.30
CA ASP A 116 -12.05 -8.82 0.02
C ASP A 116 -12.11 -7.60 0.95
N ILE A 117 -11.07 -6.75 0.92
CA ILE A 117 -11.04 -5.46 1.63
C ILE A 117 -12.17 -4.55 1.14
N ALA A 118 -12.33 -4.42 -0.18
CA ALA A 118 -13.36 -3.59 -0.77
C ALA A 118 -14.77 -4.08 -0.43
N ASP A 119 -15.00 -5.39 -0.42
CA ASP A 119 -16.28 -6.01 -0.09
C ASP A 119 -16.67 -5.70 1.35
N ILE A 120 -15.74 -5.79 2.31
CA ILE A 120 -16.00 -5.40 3.70
C ILE A 120 -16.45 -3.94 3.78
N VAL A 121 -15.69 -3.02 3.17
CA VAL A 121 -16.00 -1.58 3.23
C VAL A 121 -17.34 -1.27 2.55
N VAL A 122 -17.63 -1.88 1.41
CA VAL A 122 -18.89 -1.68 0.69
C VAL A 122 -20.07 -2.25 1.46
N ASN A 123 -19.92 -3.38 2.14
CA ASN A 123 -20.95 -3.95 3.00
C ASN A 123 -21.33 -2.98 4.12
N GLU A 124 -20.33 -2.36 4.77
CA GLU A 124 -20.56 -1.29 5.77
C GLU A 124 -21.30 -0.10 5.16
N LEU A 125 -20.85 0.40 4.01
CA LEU A 125 -21.46 1.55 3.33
C LEU A 125 -22.92 1.29 2.93
N LYS A 126 -23.22 0.08 2.46
CA LYS A 126 -24.57 -0.32 2.05
C LYS A 126 -25.46 -0.69 3.24
N ASN A 127 -24.89 -0.92 4.42
CA ASN A 127 -25.59 -1.44 5.59
C ASN A 127 -26.43 -2.67 5.24
N ASN A 128 -25.81 -3.64 4.55
CA ASN A 128 -26.43 -4.91 4.20
C ASN A 128 -26.28 -5.95 5.33
N SER A 129 -26.71 -7.19 5.11
CA SER A 129 -26.64 -8.25 6.12
C SER A 129 -25.23 -8.69 6.50
N ASP A 130 -24.24 -8.37 5.67
CA ASP A 130 -22.83 -8.74 5.90
C ASP A 130 -22.06 -7.65 6.67
N ALA A 131 -22.64 -6.44 6.75
CA ALA A 131 -22.14 -5.36 7.57
C ALA A 131 -22.02 -5.78 9.04
N LYS A 132 -20.95 -5.33 9.68
CA LYS A 132 -20.62 -5.50 11.08
C LYS A 132 -20.95 -4.26 11.89
N GLY A 133 -20.91 -3.09 11.27
CA GLY A 133 -21.32 -1.83 11.87
C GLY A 133 -22.83 -1.73 12.08
N THR A 134 -23.22 -0.93 13.07
CA THR A 134 -24.61 -0.51 13.23
C THR A 134 -24.78 0.86 12.60
N LYS A 135 -25.79 1.03 11.74
CA LYS A 135 -26.12 2.33 11.14
C LYS A 135 -26.31 3.40 12.23
N CYS A 136 -25.56 4.50 12.12
CA CYS A 136 -25.77 5.68 12.96
C CYS A 136 -27.15 6.29 12.66
N ASN A 137 -27.90 6.63 13.70
CA ASN A 137 -29.18 7.34 13.61
C ASN A 137 -28.99 8.86 13.64
#